data_AF-L2FIG1-F1
#
_entry.id   AF-L2FIG1-F1
#
_cell.length_a   1.000
_cell.length_b   1.000
_cell.length_c   1.000
_cell.angle_alpha   90.00
_cell.angle_beta   90.00
_cell.angle_gamma   90.00
#
_symmetry.space_group_name_H-M   'P 1'
#
loop_
_entity.id
_entity.type
_entity.pdbx_description
1 polymer ?
#
loop_
_entity_poly.entity_id
_entity_poly.type
_entity_poly.pdbx_seq_one_letter_code
_entity_poly.pdbx_strand_id
1 'polypeptide(L)'
;MQYSARILCKIALWGVFSLIAVKAQGTNGLLAGDENDWLALDNVDPWYLPPDIVDGGDKDGSVLILNGRVRCGVVPLDKSGNVWTIPANGDFDAVGYILPRGGYDSRSDKSLADCVLRESKEEGGFIIDVNSLIPLGLSKGETVYWYKGTITENVDPTEPRDRPPKSFAAAEARTELQKPAKKPTKKSDMRMAFNKAESASESNSYRSTFKTGGGASAYSFKDAGAAMEVYSTEFQTGTAPIVKVEVDSFLNKLVAEKAGNSQDQTKNRLSLARMMGSVWLRKGLAIKQLSAVEFIDVVDDQTKAAITAVQGELEAVAEDFEVQSTDSVHWGRLVSTPLGEAAQSLAAAAEKSVSKISVTSSPIGIVFDLV
;
A
#
# COMPACT_ATOMS: atom_id res chain seq x y z
N MET A 1 -59.62 -9.45 31.84
CA MET A 1 -58.96 -9.31 30.53
C MET A 1 -57.99 -10.46 30.35
N GLN A 2 -58.36 -11.43 29.51
CA GLN A 2 -57.54 -12.56 29.13
C GLN A 2 -56.58 -12.09 28.03
N TYR A 3 -55.28 -12.01 28.33
CA TYR A 3 -54.28 -11.88 27.26
C TYR A 3 -54.03 -13.27 26.67
N SER A 4 -54.41 -13.40 25.41
CA SER A 4 -54.35 -14.61 24.59
C SER A 4 -52.93 -15.14 24.46
N ALA A 5 -52.78 -16.46 24.69
CA ALA A 5 -51.56 -17.25 24.55
C ALA A 5 -50.91 -17.22 23.14
N ARG A 6 -51.47 -16.47 22.18
CA ARG A 6 -50.96 -16.34 20.81
C ARG A 6 -49.89 -15.26 20.62
N ILE A 7 -49.67 -14.36 21.59
CA ILE A 7 -48.59 -13.35 21.50
C ILE A 7 -47.27 -13.86 22.11
N LEU A 8 -47.32 -14.81 23.06
CA LEU A 8 -46.09 -15.40 23.62
C LEU A 8 -45.35 -16.33 22.63
N CYS A 9 -46.03 -16.92 21.64
CA CYS A 9 -45.38 -17.79 20.66
C CYS A 9 -44.61 -17.04 19.55
N LYS A 10 -44.80 -15.72 19.36
CA LYS A 10 -44.03 -14.95 18.36
C LYS A 10 -42.69 -14.42 18.89
N ILE A 11 -42.56 -14.25 20.20
CA ILE A 11 -41.28 -13.84 20.82
C ILE A 11 -40.33 -15.05 20.96
N ALA A 12 -40.88 -16.26 21.12
CA ALA A 12 -40.08 -17.49 21.15
C ALA A 12 -39.46 -17.87 19.79
N LEU A 13 -39.99 -17.38 18.66
CA LEU A 13 -39.47 -17.69 17.32
C LEU A 13 -38.38 -16.72 16.80
N TRP A 14 -38.16 -15.59 17.47
CA TRP A 14 -37.01 -14.71 17.19
C TRP A 14 -35.79 -15.03 18.10
N GLY A 15 -36.00 -15.78 19.17
CA GLY A 15 -34.93 -16.23 20.08
C GLY A 15 -34.10 -17.41 19.57
N VAL A 16 -34.49 -18.07 18.48
CA VAL A 16 -33.82 -19.29 17.98
C VAL A 16 -32.91 -19.02 16.76
N PHE A 17 -32.91 -17.80 16.22
CA PHE A 17 -32.00 -17.40 15.11
C PHE A 17 -30.83 -16.49 15.53
N SER A 18 -30.62 -16.24 16.82
CA SER A 18 -29.46 -15.45 17.30
C SER A 18 -28.35 -16.29 17.96
N LEU A 19 -28.46 -17.61 17.89
CA LEU A 19 -27.35 -18.53 18.14
C LEU A 19 -27.06 -19.28 16.84
N ILE A 20 -26.75 -18.54 15.78
CA ILE A 20 -25.65 -19.01 14.94
C ILE A 20 -24.46 -18.97 15.90
N ALA A 21 -24.21 -20.12 16.54
CA ALA A 21 -22.86 -20.44 16.93
C ALA A 21 -22.04 -20.15 15.67
N VAL A 22 -21.37 -19.00 15.66
CA VAL A 22 -20.21 -18.77 14.82
C VAL A 22 -19.36 -19.96 15.18
N LYS A 23 -19.45 -21.03 14.38
CA LYS A 23 -18.40 -22.02 14.33
C LYS A 23 -17.16 -21.15 14.24
N ALA A 24 -16.36 -21.16 15.30
CA ALA A 24 -15.03 -20.63 15.24
C ALA A 24 -14.45 -21.27 13.98
N GLN A 25 -14.44 -20.52 12.88
CA GLN A 25 -13.60 -20.86 11.75
C GLN A 25 -12.26 -21.06 12.42
N GLY A 26 -11.61 -22.20 12.15
CA GLY A 26 -10.23 -22.45 12.56
C GLY A 26 -9.37 -21.39 11.91
N THR A 27 -9.41 -20.19 12.45
CA THR A 27 -8.77 -19.01 11.92
C THR A 27 -7.34 -19.16 12.42
N ASN A 28 -6.40 -19.11 11.50
CA ASN A 28 -4.98 -19.09 11.78
C ASN A 28 -4.55 -17.80 12.52
N GLY A 29 -5.43 -17.20 13.33
CA GLY A 29 -5.28 -15.91 14.00
C GLY A 29 -5.89 -14.73 13.23
N LEU A 30 -6.35 -14.90 11.99
CA LEU A 30 -6.87 -13.81 11.14
C LEU A 30 -8.25 -13.29 11.60
N LEU A 31 -8.46 -12.00 11.43
CA LEU A 31 -9.73 -11.31 11.63
C LEU A 31 -10.30 -10.85 10.28
N ALA A 32 -11.61 -10.61 10.23
CA ALA A 32 -12.28 -10.15 9.01
C ALA A 32 -11.68 -8.83 8.50
N GLY A 33 -11.33 -8.80 7.20
CA GLY A 33 -10.74 -7.64 6.54
C GLY A 33 -9.23 -7.49 6.73
N ASP A 34 -8.56 -8.47 7.34
CA ASP A 34 -7.09 -8.47 7.43
C ASP A 34 -6.42 -8.55 6.06
N GLU A 35 -7.09 -9.20 5.12
CA GLU A 35 -6.67 -9.36 3.73
C GLU A 35 -6.76 -8.07 2.89
N ASN A 36 -7.54 -7.08 3.32
CA ASN A 36 -7.84 -5.89 2.51
C ASN A 36 -6.61 -5.01 2.22
N ASP A 37 -5.59 -5.10 3.06
CA ASP A 37 -4.35 -4.31 2.97
C ASP A 37 -3.14 -5.22 2.72
N TRP A 38 -3.36 -6.42 2.14
CA TRP A 38 -2.30 -7.38 1.83
C TRP A 38 -2.17 -7.62 0.33
N LEU A 39 -0.95 -7.54 -0.18
CA LEU A 39 -0.63 -7.78 -1.59
C LEU A 39 0.43 -8.86 -1.73
N ALA A 40 0.26 -9.74 -2.72
CA ALA A 40 1.27 -10.72 -3.12
C ALA A 40 2.42 -10.03 -3.87
N LEU A 41 3.57 -10.71 -3.96
CA LEU A 41 4.79 -10.20 -4.59
C LEU A 41 4.94 -10.59 -6.06
N ASP A 42 3.87 -11.02 -6.72
CA ASP A 42 3.92 -11.67 -8.04
C ASP A 42 4.63 -10.84 -9.13
N ASN A 43 4.63 -9.52 -8.97
CA ASN A 43 5.26 -8.55 -9.89
C ASN A 43 6.12 -7.51 -9.17
N VAL A 44 6.60 -7.83 -7.96
CA VAL A 44 7.47 -6.93 -7.19
C VAL A 44 8.74 -7.68 -6.86
N ASP A 45 9.90 -7.08 -7.15
CA ASP A 45 11.16 -7.65 -6.65
C ASP A 45 11.17 -7.52 -5.12
N PRO A 46 11.17 -8.64 -4.38
CA PRO A 46 11.08 -8.57 -2.93
C PRO A 46 12.41 -8.22 -2.28
N TRP A 47 13.51 -8.06 -3.01
CA TRP A 47 14.83 -7.83 -2.42
C TRP A 47 15.29 -6.39 -2.59
N TYR A 48 14.68 -5.64 -3.51
CA TYR A 48 15.11 -4.30 -3.86
C TYR A 48 13.96 -3.30 -3.75
N LEU A 49 14.32 -2.04 -3.51
CA LEU A 49 13.36 -0.95 -3.57
C LEU A 49 12.79 -0.82 -4.99
N PRO A 50 11.51 -0.44 -5.11
CA PRO A 50 10.95 -0.14 -6.42
C PRO A 50 11.55 1.17 -6.97
N PRO A 51 11.54 1.36 -8.30
CA PRO A 51 12.09 2.56 -8.97
C PRO A 51 11.68 3.93 -8.45
N ASP A 52 10.45 3.97 -7.99
CA ASP A 52 9.66 5.17 -7.77
C ASP A 52 9.82 5.67 -6.34
N ILE A 53 10.78 5.10 -5.59
CA ILE A 53 11.23 5.65 -4.33
C ILE A 53 11.80 7.05 -4.50
N VAL A 54 11.62 7.83 -3.44
CA VAL A 54 12.12 9.18 -3.31
C VAL A 54 12.81 9.30 -1.95
N ASP A 55 14.01 9.86 -1.91
CA ASP A 55 14.66 10.19 -0.64
C ASP A 55 13.82 11.22 0.12
N GLY A 56 13.54 10.93 1.39
CA GLY A 56 12.74 11.82 2.23
C GLY A 56 12.00 11.11 3.35
N GLY A 57 11.37 11.90 4.22
CA GLY A 57 10.61 11.41 5.36
C GLY A 57 10.96 12.14 6.65
N ASP A 58 10.52 11.56 7.76
CA ASP A 58 10.70 12.10 9.11
C ASP A 58 12.09 11.87 9.70
N LYS A 59 12.86 10.93 9.14
CA LYS A 59 14.23 10.61 9.57
C LYS A 59 15.20 10.67 8.40
N ASP A 60 16.41 11.16 8.65
CA ASP A 60 17.51 11.11 7.68
C ASP A 60 17.75 9.66 7.19
N GLY A 61 18.04 9.50 5.90
CA GLY A 61 18.13 8.20 5.22
C GLY A 61 16.80 7.52 4.88
N SER A 62 15.65 8.05 5.32
CA SER A 62 14.35 7.47 4.94
C SER A 62 14.08 7.61 3.45
N VAL A 63 13.32 6.66 2.92
CA VAL A 63 12.78 6.71 1.55
C VAL A 63 11.26 6.57 1.56
N LEU A 64 10.61 7.23 0.62
CA LEU A 64 9.16 7.30 0.46
C LEU A 64 8.73 6.66 -0.86
N ILE A 65 7.56 6.05 -0.86
CA ILE A 65 6.73 5.82 -2.04
C ILE A 65 5.40 6.57 -1.85
N LEU A 66 4.52 6.58 -2.86
CA LEU A 66 3.24 7.30 -2.84
C LEU A 66 2.48 7.22 -1.50
N ASN A 67 2.42 6.02 -0.91
CA ASN A 67 1.62 5.75 0.28
C ASN A 67 2.38 5.91 1.61
N GLY A 68 3.65 6.34 1.56
CA GLY A 68 4.44 6.66 2.75
C GLY A 68 5.84 6.04 2.76
N ARG A 69 6.43 6.00 3.95
CA ARG A 69 7.81 5.54 4.16
C ARG A 69 7.93 4.03 3.93
N VAL A 70 8.94 3.63 3.17
CA VAL A 70 9.25 2.21 2.94
C VAL A 70 9.84 1.58 4.20
N ARG A 71 9.36 0.39 4.53
CA ARG A 71 9.68 -0.37 5.74
C ARG A 71 9.89 -1.84 5.41
N CYS A 72 10.63 -2.51 6.29
CA CYS A 72 10.76 -3.95 6.30
C CYS A 72 10.20 -4.50 7.61
N GLY A 73 9.50 -5.63 7.55
CA GLY A 73 8.96 -6.34 8.70
C GLY A 73 9.35 -7.82 8.63
N VAL A 74 9.45 -8.46 9.79
CA VAL A 74 9.85 -9.87 9.84
C VAL A 74 9.01 -10.68 10.82
N VAL A 75 8.76 -11.94 10.46
CA VAL A 75 8.29 -13.02 11.33
C VAL A 75 9.53 -13.86 11.69
N PRO A 76 10.23 -13.53 12.78
CA PRO A 76 11.45 -14.21 13.17
C PRO A 76 11.13 -15.47 13.98
N LEU A 77 11.71 -16.60 13.58
CA LEU A 77 11.52 -17.90 14.23
C LEU A 77 12.80 -18.36 14.92
N ASP A 78 12.71 -18.74 16.19
CA ASP A 78 13.81 -19.41 16.87
C ASP A 78 13.95 -20.89 16.42
N LYS A 79 14.97 -21.58 16.94
CA LYS A 79 15.24 -22.99 16.60
C LYS A 79 14.11 -23.95 16.99
N SER A 80 13.23 -23.53 17.90
CA SER A 80 12.07 -24.30 18.36
C SER A 80 10.81 -23.95 17.57
N GLY A 81 10.90 -23.03 16.59
CA GLY A 81 9.75 -22.53 15.84
C GLY A 81 8.89 -21.53 16.60
N ASN A 82 9.36 -21.01 17.75
CA ASN A 82 8.67 -19.94 18.44
C ASN A 82 8.92 -18.61 17.74
N VAL A 83 7.96 -17.70 17.87
CA VAL A 83 8.00 -16.38 17.23
C VAL A 83 8.61 -15.37 18.19
N TRP A 84 9.67 -14.70 17.74
CA TRP A 84 10.25 -13.60 18.50
C TRP A 84 9.48 -12.30 18.24
N THR A 85 9.18 -11.57 19.31
CA THR A 85 8.36 -10.37 19.28
C THR A 85 9.00 -9.27 20.11
N ILE A 86 8.67 -8.02 19.77
CA ILE A 86 9.14 -6.84 20.50
C ILE A 86 7.95 -6.13 21.14
N PRO A 87 8.13 -5.45 22.29
CA PRO A 87 7.04 -4.68 22.87
C PRO A 87 6.66 -3.51 21.97
N ALA A 88 5.37 -3.23 21.78
CA ALA A 88 4.95 -2.04 21.06
C ALA A 88 5.38 -0.76 21.79
N ASN A 89 5.83 0.25 21.02
CA ASN A 89 6.07 1.59 21.55
C ASN A 89 4.75 2.28 21.96
N GLY A 90 4.80 3.09 23.02
CA GLY A 90 3.65 3.83 23.54
C GLY A 90 2.82 2.99 24.51
N ASP A 91 1.51 2.86 24.25
CA ASP A 91 0.56 2.15 25.11
C ASP A 91 0.73 0.63 25.02
N PHE A 92 1.82 0.12 25.61
CA PHE A 92 2.12 -1.30 25.66
C PHE A 92 1.01 -2.11 26.34
N ASP A 93 0.38 -1.58 27.39
CA ASP A 93 -0.63 -2.35 28.13
C ASP A 93 -1.87 -2.63 27.26
N ALA A 94 -2.23 -1.72 26.35
CA ALA A 94 -3.27 -1.98 25.36
C ALA A 94 -2.78 -2.80 24.16
N VAL A 95 -1.61 -2.47 23.60
CA VAL A 95 -1.15 -3.04 22.33
C VAL A 95 -0.41 -4.37 22.52
N GLY A 96 0.42 -4.50 23.54
CA GLY A 96 1.23 -5.68 23.83
C GLY A 96 2.41 -5.86 22.87
N TYR A 97 2.78 -7.13 22.64
CA TYR A 97 3.90 -7.48 21.76
C TYR A 97 3.52 -7.47 20.28
N ILE A 98 4.45 -7.05 19.43
CA ILE A 98 4.29 -6.94 17.98
C ILE A 98 5.41 -7.69 17.24
N LEU A 99 5.21 -7.93 15.95
CA LEU A 99 6.30 -8.35 15.09
C LEU A 99 7.26 -7.18 14.83
N PRO A 100 8.58 -7.42 14.77
CA PRO A 100 9.56 -6.39 14.44
C PRO A 100 9.31 -5.81 13.04
N ARG A 101 9.35 -4.48 12.96
CA ARG A 101 9.21 -3.74 11.71
C ARG A 101 9.83 -2.36 11.85
N GLY A 102 10.75 -2.05 10.97
CA GLY A 102 11.44 -0.76 10.94
C GLY A 102 11.56 -0.19 9.53
N GLY A 103 12.22 0.96 9.44
CA GLY A 103 12.21 1.75 8.21
C GLY A 103 13.49 1.54 7.42
N TYR A 104 13.37 1.44 6.09
CA TYR A 104 14.56 1.42 5.23
C TYR A 104 15.38 2.70 5.42
N ASP A 105 16.71 2.55 5.44
CA ASP A 105 17.69 3.63 5.55
C ASP A 105 18.69 3.54 4.38
N SER A 106 18.59 4.46 3.43
CA SER A 106 19.41 4.46 2.20
C SER A 106 20.91 4.67 2.44
N ARG A 107 21.32 5.04 3.65
CA ARG A 107 22.73 5.20 4.03
C ARG A 107 23.36 3.88 4.45
N SER A 108 22.58 2.94 4.96
CA SER A 108 23.04 1.67 5.53
C SER A 108 22.53 0.44 4.77
N ASP A 109 21.33 0.52 4.20
CA ASP A 109 20.68 -0.59 3.52
C ASP A 109 20.97 -0.54 2.02
N LYS A 110 21.40 -1.67 1.43
CA LYS A 110 21.56 -1.82 -0.03
C LYS A 110 20.46 -2.68 -0.65
N SER A 111 19.69 -3.35 0.21
CA SER A 111 18.59 -4.25 -0.13
C SER A 111 17.56 -4.25 1.01
N LEU A 112 16.35 -4.71 0.73
CA LEU A 112 15.34 -4.89 1.78
C LEU A 112 15.74 -5.98 2.79
N ALA A 113 16.60 -6.92 2.38
CA ALA A 113 17.20 -7.88 3.31
C ALA A 113 18.11 -7.17 4.33
N ASP A 114 18.95 -6.22 3.90
CA ASP A 114 19.80 -5.44 4.82
C ASP A 114 18.95 -4.68 5.85
N CYS A 115 17.84 -4.06 5.40
CA CYS A 115 16.86 -3.44 6.30
C CYS A 115 16.37 -4.43 7.36
N VAL A 116 15.95 -5.64 6.95
CA VAL A 116 15.48 -6.67 7.90
C VAL A 116 16.56 -7.02 8.91
N LEU A 117 17.80 -7.25 8.46
CA LEU A 117 18.91 -7.63 9.33
C LEU A 117 19.27 -6.52 10.33
N ARG A 118 19.31 -5.27 9.87
CA ARG A 118 19.59 -4.10 10.69
C ARG A 118 18.52 -3.90 11.75
N GLU A 119 17.25 -3.83 11.35
CA GLU A 119 16.12 -3.61 12.25
C GLU A 119 15.91 -4.77 13.24
N SER A 120 16.24 -6.01 12.83
CA SER A 120 16.26 -7.19 13.72
C SER A 120 17.26 -7.03 14.87
N LYS A 121 18.41 -6.41 14.60
CA LYS A 121 19.41 -6.12 15.62
C LYS A 121 19.05 -4.89 16.44
N GLU A 122 18.61 -3.81 15.80
CA GLU A 122 18.31 -2.52 16.44
C GLU A 122 17.17 -2.64 17.43
N GLU A 123 16.01 -3.11 16.98
CA GLU A 123 14.81 -3.19 17.82
C GLU A 123 14.58 -4.59 18.40
N GLY A 124 14.96 -5.62 17.65
CA GLY A 124 14.64 -7.01 17.94
C GLY A 124 15.52 -7.66 18.99
N GLY A 125 16.79 -7.27 19.06
CA GLY A 125 17.80 -7.95 19.87
C GLY A 125 18.11 -9.36 19.37
N PHE A 126 18.13 -9.58 18.04
CA PHE A 126 18.49 -10.87 17.46
C PHE A 126 19.14 -10.75 16.09
N ILE A 127 19.83 -11.82 15.67
CA ILE A 127 20.47 -11.95 14.36
C ILE A 127 19.74 -13.02 13.56
N ILE A 128 19.31 -12.66 12.34
CA ILE A 128 18.72 -13.59 11.37
C ILE A 128 19.81 -14.15 10.44
N ASP A 129 19.74 -15.44 10.11
CA ASP A 129 20.46 -15.96 8.95
C ASP A 129 19.84 -15.40 7.67
N VAL A 130 20.54 -14.48 7.00
CA VAL A 130 20.06 -13.87 5.74
C VAL A 130 19.59 -14.89 4.72
N ASN A 131 20.24 -16.06 4.65
CA ASN A 131 19.89 -17.10 3.68
C ASN A 131 18.55 -17.78 3.96
N SER A 132 18.06 -17.67 5.19
CA SER A 132 16.75 -18.18 5.62
C SER A 132 15.61 -17.20 5.36
N LEU A 133 15.90 -15.97 4.92
CA LEU A 133 14.85 -14.99 4.66
C LEU A 133 13.96 -15.45 3.52
N ILE A 134 12.64 -15.45 3.72
CA ILE A 134 11.65 -15.75 2.69
C ILE A 134 10.65 -14.58 2.61
N PRO A 135 10.47 -13.96 1.43
CA PRO A 135 9.46 -12.91 1.25
C PRO A 135 8.05 -13.46 1.42
N LEU A 136 7.19 -12.68 2.10
CA LEU A 136 5.82 -13.07 2.43
C LEU A 136 4.78 -12.26 1.66
N GLY A 137 4.99 -10.95 1.53
CA GLY A 137 4.05 -10.04 0.90
C GLY A 137 4.28 -8.58 1.25
N LEU A 138 3.38 -7.74 0.75
CA LEU A 138 3.35 -6.30 0.99
C LEU A 138 2.12 -5.93 1.82
N SER A 139 2.23 -4.85 2.59
CA SER A 139 1.09 -4.26 3.29
C SER A 139 1.20 -2.74 3.40
N LYS A 140 0.17 -2.09 3.94
CA LYS A 140 0.09 -0.65 4.19
C LYS A 140 0.27 0.15 2.89
N GLY A 141 -0.54 -0.18 1.89
CA GLY A 141 -0.41 0.42 0.55
C GLY A 141 0.97 0.24 -0.05
N GLU A 142 1.52 -0.98 0.00
CA GLU A 142 2.81 -1.36 -0.60
C GLU A 142 4.06 -0.77 0.11
N THR A 143 3.91 -0.19 1.30
CA THR A 143 5.03 0.45 2.01
C THR A 143 5.80 -0.48 2.94
N VAL A 144 5.24 -1.63 3.33
CA VAL A 144 5.90 -2.58 4.26
C VAL A 144 6.12 -3.93 3.57
N TYR A 145 7.39 -4.31 3.42
CA TYR A 145 7.82 -5.59 2.90
C TYR A 145 8.00 -6.59 4.04
N TRP A 146 7.25 -7.69 4.01
CA TRP A 146 7.27 -8.70 5.06
C TRP A 146 8.09 -9.92 4.68
N TYR A 147 8.86 -10.44 5.62
CA TYR A 147 9.67 -11.65 5.48
C TYR A 147 9.44 -12.61 6.64
N LYS A 148 9.75 -13.88 6.43
CA LYS A 148 10.05 -14.86 7.49
C LYS A 148 11.55 -15.03 7.56
N GLY A 149 12.11 -15.30 8.74
CA GLY A 149 13.53 -15.63 8.89
C GLY A 149 13.82 -16.46 10.13
N THR A 150 14.96 -17.15 10.15
CA THR A 150 15.43 -17.96 11.28
C THR A 150 16.45 -17.19 12.11
N ILE A 151 16.21 -17.11 13.42
CA ILE A 151 17.13 -16.54 14.38
C ILE A 151 18.31 -17.49 14.61
N THR A 152 19.51 -16.94 14.52
CA THR A 152 20.77 -17.65 14.81
C THR A 152 21.28 -17.35 16.22
N GLU A 153 21.10 -16.12 16.69
CA GLU A 153 21.62 -15.61 17.95
C GLU A 153 20.73 -14.49 18.50
N ASN A 154 20.65 -14.40 19.83
CA ASN A 154 20.06 -13.26 20.54
C ASN A 154 21.17 -12.33 21.02
N VAL A 155 20.97 -11.03 20.86
CA VAL A 155 21.93 -9.99 21.23
C VAL A 155 21.21 -8.87 21.98
N ASP A 156 21.96 -7.98 22.62
CA ASP A 156 21.35 -6.78 23.18
C ASP A 156 20.88 -5.85 22.04
N PRO A 157 19.62 -5.37 22.08
CA PRO A 157 19.13 -4.42 21.10
C PRO A 157 19.91 -3.11 21.24
N THR A 158 20.30 -2.53 20.10
CA THR A 158 21.00 -1.23 20.11
C THR A 158 20.04 -0.07 20.31
N GLU A 159 18.73 -0.29 20.09
CA GLU A 159 17.64 0.64 20.41
C GLU A 159 16.66 -0.01 21.40
N PRO A 160 17.04 -0.12 22.70
CA PRO A 160 16.23 -0.83 23.69
C PRO A 160 14.89 -0.12 23.93
N ARG A 161 13.86 -0.94 24.21
CA ARG A 161 12.52 -0.49 24.60
C ARG A 161 12.31 -0.69 26.11
N ASP A 162 11.27 -0.07 26.66
CA ASP A 162 10.95 -0.13 28.09
C ASP A 162 10.75 -1.55 28.65
N ARG A 163 10.43 -2.51 27.77
CA ARG A 163 10.33 -3.94 28.10
C ARG A 163 11.25 -4.75 27.19
N PRO A 164 11.74 -5.91 27.63
CA PRO A 164 12.56 -6.76 26.77
C PRO A 164 11.71 -7.42 25.66
N PRO A 165 12.33 -7.79 24.53
CA PRO A 165 11.74 -8.71 23.56
C PRO A 165 11.36 -10.06 24.19
N LYS A 166 10.40 -10.76 23.59
CA LYS A 166 9.91 -12.04 24.09
C LYS A 166 9.62 -13.04 22.96
N SER A 167 10.05 -14.29 23.17
CA SER A 167 9.67 -15.42 22.32
C SER A 167 8.34 -16.03 22.79
N PHE A 168 7.46 -16.33 21.85
CA PHE A 168 6.16 -16.94 22.09
C PHE A 168 5.95 -18.20 21.25
N ALA A 169 5.32 -19.22 21.83
CA ALA A 169 4.81 -20.33 21.03
C ALA A 169 3.78 -19.80 20.01
N ALA A 170 3.65 -20.47 18.85
CA ALA A 170 2.83 -19.95 17.75
C ALA A 170 1.37 -19.63 18.13
N ALA A 171 0.75 -20.41 19.01
CA ALA A 171 -0.61 -20.15 19.49
C ALA A 171 -0.70 -18.91 20.40
N GLU A 172 0.30 -18.68 21.24
CA GLU A 172 0.39 -17.51 22.11
C GLU A 172 0.68 -16.25 21.29
N ALA A 173 1.57 -16.34 20.30
CA ALA A 173 1.86 -15.26 19.38
C ALA A 173 0.59 -14.81 18.63
N ARG A 174 -0.24 -15.75 18.16
CA ARG A 174 -1.55 -15.42 17.55
C ARG A 174 -2.44 -14.64 18.52
N THR A 175 -2.48 -15.05 19.78
CA THR A 175 -3.28 -14.38 20.81
C THR A 175 -2.78 -12.96 21.08
N GLU A 176 -1.46 -12.76 21.16
CA GLU A 176 -0.87 -11.43 21.32
C GLU A 176 -1.14 -10.51 20.11
N LEU A 177 -1.14 -11.06 18.89
CA LEU A 177 -1.41 -10.30 17.67
C LEU A 177 -2.90 -9.94 17.48
N GLN A 178 -3.81 -10.47 18.29
CA GLN A 178 -5.22 -10.03 18.32
C GLN A 178 -5.42 -8.72 19.11
N LYS A 179 -4.43 -8.27 19.88
CA LYS A 179 -4.47 -7.00 20.60
C LYS A 179 -4.17 -5.80 19.67
N PRO A 180 -4.66 -4.59 19.98
CA PRO A 180 -5.64 -4.27 21.02
C PRO A 180 -7.06 -4.66 20.58
N ALA A 181 -7.85 -5.23 21.48
CA ALA A 181 -9.21 -5.68 21.18
C ALA A 181 -10.14 -4.56 20.65
N LYS A 182 -9.93 -3.31 21.10
CA LYS A 182 -10.72 -2.14 20.67
C LYS A 182 -10.30 -1.56 19.32
N LYS A 183 -9.10 -1.88 18.82
CA LYS A 183 -8.59 -1.40 17.53
C LYS A 183 -7.73 -2.48 16.85
N PRO A 184 -8.34 -3.63 16.49
CA PRO A 184 -7.61 -4.80 16.01
C PRO A 184 -6.87 -4.55 14.68
N THR A 185 -7.31 -3.57 13.89
CA THR A 185 -6.69 -3.18 12.62
C THR A 185 -5.24 -2.69 12.77
N LYS A 186 -4.80 -2.30 13.98
CA LYS A 186 -3.41 -1.90 14.24
C LYS A 186 -2.36 -2.98 13.96
N LYS A 187 -2.73 -4.28 14.03
CA LYS A 187 -1.83 -5.42 13.80
C LYS A 187 -2.29 -6.34 12.67
N SER A 188 -3.16 -5.83 11.80
CA SER A 188 -3.74 -6.57 10.69
C SER A 188 -2.67 -7.11 9.73
N ASP A 189 -1.73 -6.26 9.35
CA ASP A 189 -0.55 -6.62 8.53
C ASP A 189 0.32 -7.69 9.20
N MET A 190 0.54 -7.59 10.51
CA MET A 190 1.33 -8.56 11.28
C MET A 190 0.67 -9.94 11.34
N ARG A 191 -0.66 -9.99 11.51
CA ARG A 191 -1.41 -11.25 11.48
C ARG A 191 -1.36 -11.91 10.11
N MET A 192 -1.49 -11.12 9.05
CA MET A 192 -1.32 -11.60 7.67
C MET A 192 0.08 -12.16 7.43
N ALA A 193 1.12 -11.41 7.80
CA ALA A 193 2.50 -11.86 7.68
C ALA A 193 2.72 -13.18 8.44
N PHE A 194 2.26 -13.28 9.68
CA PHE A 194 2.42 -14.50 10.46
C PHE A 194 1.69 -15.70 9.83
N ASN A 195 0.46 -15.51 9.34
CA ASN A 195 -0.27 -16.55 8.62
C ASN A 195 0.44 -16.98 7.32
N LYS A 196 1.03 -16.04 6.57
CA LYS A 196 1.77 -16.35 5.33
C LYS A 196 3.10 -17.07 5.61
N ALA A 197 3.73 -16.82 6.75
CA ALA A 197 4.98 -17.48 7.13
C ALA A 197 4.84 -19.01 7.27
N GLU A 198 3.65 -19.52 7.59
CA GLU A 198 3.40 -20.96 7.76
C GLU A 198 3.41 -21.74 6.45
N SER A 199 3.03 -21.10 5.34
CA SER A 199 2.97 -21.71 4.00
C SER A 199 4.08 -21.23 3.05
N ALA A 200 4.99 -20.40 3.56
CA ALA A 200 6.11 -19.87 2.78
C ALA A 200 7.08 -20.99 2.36
N SER A 201 7.36 -21.07 1.07
CA SER A 201 8.23 -22.09 0.48
C SER A 201 9.71 -21.70 0.59
N GLU A 202 10.55 -22.64 1.01
CA GLU A 202 12.02 -22.48 1.03
C GLU A 202 12.62 -22.22 -0.36
N SER A 203 11.92 -22.61 -1.44
CA SER A 203 12.31 -22.28 -2.82
C SER A 203 12.35 -20.77 -3.09
N ASN A 204 11.65 -19.99 -2.26
CA ASN A 204 11.58 -18.54 -2.36
C ASN A 204 12.56 -17.85 -1.41
N SER A 205 13.44 -18.61 -0.74
CA SER A 205 14.44 -18.06 0.17
C SER A 205 15.42 -17.12 -0.54
N TYR A 206 16.05 -16.25 0.24
CA TYR A 206 17.14 -15.37 -0.20
C TYR A 206 18.23 -16.17 -0.91
N ARG A 207 18.65 -17.30 -0.32
CA ARG A 207 19.63 -18.22 -0.92
C ARG A 207 19.27 -18.63 -2.34
N SER A 208 17.97 -18.82 -2.61
CA SER A 208 17.47 -19.38 -3.86
C SER A 208 17.14 -18.31 -4.90
N THR A 209 16.73 -17.11 -4.45
CA THR A 209 16.12 -16.10 -5.33
C THR A 209 16.88 -14.79 -5.42
N PHE A 210 17.77 -14.48 -4.45
CA PHE A 210 18.52 -13.24 -4.47
C PHE A 210 19.50 -13.21 -5.65
N LYS A 211 19.51 -12.08 -6.36
CA LYS A 211 20.43 -11.80 -7.46
C LYS A 211 21.09 -10.45 -7.21
N THR A 212 22.41 -10.42 -7.16
CA THR A 212 23.16 -9.16 -7.09
C THR A 212 22.85 -8.29 -8.31
N GLY A 213 22.52 -7.01 -8.08
CA GLY A 213 22.17 -6.08 -9.15
C GLY A 213 20.75 -6.27 -9.72
N GLY A 214 19.93 -7.13 -9.13
CA GLY A 214 18.59 -7.49 -9.60
C GLY A 214 17.50 -6.39 -9.52
N GLY A 215 17.80 -5.23 -8.94
CA GLY A 215 16.83 -4.14 -8.71
C GLY A 215 16.86 -2.99 -9.71
N ALA A 216 17.50 -3.14 -10.88
CA ALA A 216 17.49 -2.08 -11.88
C ALA A 216 16.07 -1.89 -12.43
N SER A 217 15.51 -0.72 -12.17
CA SER A 217 14.20 -0.35 -12.67
C SER A 217 14.16 -0.25 -14.19
N ALA A 218 13.08 -0.76 -14.81
CA ALA A 218 12.74 -0.46 -16.21
C ALA A 218 12.34 1.01 -16.42
N TYR A 219 11.89 1.68 -15.35
CA TYR A 219 11.49 3.09 -15.33
C TYR A 219 12.63 4.04 -14.98
N SER A 220 12.61 5.22 -15.59
CA SER A 220 13.47 6.35 -15.23
C SER A 220 12.70 7.66 -15.18
N PHE A 221 13.07 8.54 -14.25
CA PHE A 221 12.49 9.87 -14.07
C PHE A 221 13.51 10.91 -14.52
N LYS A 222 13.14 11.74 -15.50
CA LYS A 222 14.03 12.75 -16.08
C LYS A 222 13.48 14.15 -15.83
N ASP A 223 14.31 15.02 -15.27
CA ASP A 223 13.96 16.44 -15.12
C ASP A 223 13.96 17.13 -16.50
N ALA A 224 12.83 17.77 -16.84
CA ALA A 224 12.62 18.51 -18.07
C ALA A 224 12.27 20.00 -17.78
N GLY A 225 12.77 20.54 -16.66
CA GLY A 225 12.53 21.91 -16.23
C GLY A 225 11.26 22.04 -15.39
N ALA A 226 10.20 22.61 -15.96
CA ALA A 226 8.92 22.78 -15.26
C ALA A 226 8.21 21.44 -14.99
N ALA A 227 8.53 20.41 -15.79
CA ALA A 227 7.94 19.09 -15.68
C ALA A 227 9.02 18.01 -15.45
N MET A 228 8.56 16.85 -15.00
CA MET A 228 9.33 15.62 -14.96
C MET A 228 8.73 14.61 -15.92
N GLU A 229 9.58 13.99 -16.73
CA GLU A 229 9.19 12.98 -17.70
C GLU A 229 9.49 11.58 -17.15
N VAL A 230 8.52 10.68 -17.26
CA VAL A 230 8.66 9.30 -16.83
C VAL A 230 8.78 8.40 -18.05
N TYR A 231 9.87 7.64 -18.13
CA TYR A 231 10.16 6.73 -19.23
C TYR A 231 10.15 5.29 -18.73
N SER A 232 9.92 4.35 -19.63
CA SER A 232 10.31 2.94 -19.49
C SER A 232 11.14 2.53 -20.71
N THR A 233 12.12 1.65 -20.53
CA THR A 233 12.86 1.05 -21.67
C THR A 233 11.96 0.23 -22.60
N GLU A 234 10.84 -0.28 -22.10
CA GLU A 234 9.91 -1.12 -22.87
C GLU A 234 8.78 -0.29 -23.53
N PHE A 235 8.40 0.85 -22.94
CA PHE A 235 7.39 1.73 -23.53
C PHE A 235 7.95 2.49 -24.73
N GLN A 236 7.40 2.23 -25.92
CA GLN A 236 7.87 2.83 -27.18
C GLN A 236 9.40 2.79 -27.31
N THR A 237 10.03 1.67 -26.90
CA THR A 237 11.50 1.50 -26.92
C THR A 237 12.30 2.56 -26.15
N GLY A 238 11.68 3.23 -25.18
CA GLY A 238 12.29 4.29 -24.37
C GLY A 238 12.47 5.63 -25.08
N THR A 239 11.93 5.80 -26.30
CA THR A 239 12.10 7.04 -27.07
C THR A 239 11.08 8.12 -26.73
N ALA A 240 10.01 7.77 -26.01
CA ALA A 240 8.96 8.70 -25.61
C ALA A 240 8.63 8.52 -24.12
N PRO A 241 8.27 9.61 -23.41
CA PRO A 241 7.78 9.49 -22.05
C PRO A 241 6.40 8.83 -22.03
N ILE A 242 6.15 8.02 -21.01
CA ILE A 242 4.83 7.47 -20.69
C ILE A 242 3.90 8.58 -20.23
N VAL A 243 4.44 9.50 -19.43
CA VAL A 243 3.73 10.67 -18.92
C VAL A 243 4.72 11.79 -18.66
N LYS A 244 4.30 13.01 -18.91
CA LYS A 244 4.99 14.23 -18.48
C LYS A 244 4.18 14.86 -17.38
N VAL A 245 4.80 15.07 -16.21
CA VAL A 245 4.12 15.51 -14.99
C VAL A 245 4.68 16.84 -14.53
N GLU A 246 3.82 17.84 -14.43
CA GLU A 246 4.10 19.14 -13.85
C GLU A 246 3.49 19.24 -12.44
N VAL A 247 4.19 19.94 -11.55
CA VAL A 247 3.76 20.20 -10.18
C VAL A 247 3.50 21.68 -10.04
N ASP A 248 2.22 22.04 -9.94
CA ASP A 248 1.82 23.40 -9.58
C ASP A 248 1.76 23.49 -8.05
N SER A 249 2.86 23.95 -7.45
CA SER A 249 2.96 24.12 -5.99
C SER A 249 2.08 25.25 -5.45
N PHE A 250 1.61 26.17 -6.30
CA PHE A 250 0.74 27.27 -5.85
C PHE A 250 -0.70 26.79 -5.68
N LEU A 251 -1.21 26.03 -6.65
CA LEU A 251 -2.54 25.42 -6.59
C LEU A 251 -2.56 24.06 -5.87
N ASN A 252 -1.40 23.56 -5.46
CA ASN A 252 -1.20 22.20 -4.98
C ASN A 252 -1.79 21.14 -5.92
N LYS A 253 -1.47 21.24 -7.21
CA LYS A 253 -2.06 20.43 -8.28
C LYS A 253 -1.00 19.63 -9.02
N LEU A 254 -1.30 18.36 -9.29
CA LEU A 254 -0.53 17.52 -10.23
C LEU A 254 -1.15 17.62 -11.61
N VAL A 255 -0.34 17.96 -12.62
CA VAL A 255 -0.79 18.04 -14.02
C VAL A 255 -0.04 16.98 -14.83
N ALA A 256 -0.76 16.04 -15.43
CA ALA A 256 -0.19 15.02 -16.31
C ALA A 256 -0.59 15.28 -17.77
N GLU A 257 0.40 15.48 -18.62
CA GLU A 257 0.22 15.64 -20.07
C GLU A 257 0.43 14.31 -20.78
N LYS A 258 -0.48 13.95 -21.71
CA LYS A 258 -0.38 12.75 -22.56
C LYS A 258 -0.10 11.46 -21.78
N ALA A 259 -0.85 11.22 -20.70
CA ALA A 259 -0.68 10.05 -19.86
C ALA A 259 -1.01 8.74 -20.61
N GLY A 260 0.02 8.11 -21.20
CA GLY A 260 -0.07 6.88 -22.00
C GLY A 260 0.07 5.59 -21.21
N ASN A 261 -0.11 5.63 -19.88
CA ASN A 261 0.15 4.49 -18.99
C ASN A 261 -0.70 3.25 -19.33
N SER A 262 -1.90 3.39 -19.89
CA SER A 262 -2.72 2.25 -20.32
C SER A 262 -2.09 1.44 -21.45
N GLN A 263 -1.25 2.08 -22.28
CA GLN A 263 -0.52 1.48 -23.39
C GLN A 263 0.84 0.89 -22.96
N ASP A 264 1.29 1.18 -21.74
CA ASP A 264 2.53 0.63 -21.22
C ASP A 264 2.37 -0.86 -20.88
N GLN A 265 3.23 -1.67 -21.50
CA GLN A 265 3.30 -3.14 -21.39
C GLN A 265 4.55 -3.59 -20.62
N THR A 266 5.26 -2.65 -19.99
CA THR A 266 6.46 -2.95 -19.21
C THR A 266 6.17 -4.04 -18.19
N LYS A 267 7.02 -5.06 -18.11
CA LYS A 267 6.89 -6.08 -17.06
C LYS A 267 6.96 -5.39 -15.69
N ASN A 268 6.03 -5.72 -14.80
CA ASN A 268 5.88 -5.08 -13.47
C ASN A 268 5.56 -3.58 -13.57
N ARG A 269 4.61 -3.24 -14.44
CA ARG A 269 4.22 -1.87 -14.75
C ARG A 269 3.90 -1.04 -13.52
N LEU A 270 4.49 0.15 -13.41
CA LEU A 270 4.09 1.13 -12.39
C LEU A 270 2.69 1.68 -12.69
N SER A 271 1.86 1.89 -11.67
CA SER A 271 0.60 2.59 -11.88
C SER A 271 0.84 4.08 -12.18
N LEU A 272 -0.06 4.69 -12.94
CA LEU A 272 0.00 6.13 -13.23
C LEU A 272 0.00 6.96 -11.95
N ALA A 273 -0.79 6.57 -10.95
CA ALA A 273 -0.79 7.19 -9.63
C ALA A 273 0.58 7.14 -8.95
N ARG A 274 1.28 5.99 -9.00
CA ARG A 274 2.65 5.88 -8.47
C ARG A 274 3.62 6.78 -9.21
N MET A 275 3.60 6.78 -10.55
CA MET A 275 4.45 7.66 -11.35
C MET A 275 4.26 9.14 -10.97
N MET A 276 3.01 9.62 -10.94
CA MET A 276 2.67 11.01 -10.61
C MET A 276 2.98 11.34 -9.15
N GLY A 277 2.66 10.43 -8.23
CA GLY A 277 2.96 10.56 -6.81
C GLY A 277 4.44 10.70 -6.52
N SER A 278 5.28 9.92 -7.20
CA SER A 278 6.73 10.03 -7.06
C SER A 278 7.26 11.36 -7.58
N VAL A 279 6.69 11.92 -8.66
CA VAL A 279 7.05 13.28 -9.10
C VAL A 279 6.69 14.33 -8.04
N TRP A 280 5.50 14.23 -7.43
CA TRP A 280 5.09 15.10 -6.33
C TRP A 280 6.06 15.07 -5.15
N LEU A 281 6.39 13.85 -4.68
CA LEU A 281 7.31 13.63 -3.57
C LEU A 281 8.73 14.13 -3.91
N ARG A 282 9.20 13.97 -5.15
CA ARG A 282 10.52 14.47 -5.61
C ARG A 282 10.63 16.00 -5.56
N LYS A 283 9.50 16.72 -5.61
CA LYS A 283 9.45 18.18 -5.41
C LYS A 283 9.40 18.57 -3.91
N GLY A 284 9.52 17.60 -3.00
CA GLY A 284 9.54 17.83 -1.55
C GLY A 284 8.17 18.15 -0.95
N LEU A 285 7.09 17.93 -1.70
CA LEU A 285 5.73 18.22 -1.25
C LEU A 285 5.13 17.01 -0.53
N ALA A 286 4.41 17.25 0.56
CA ALA A 286 3.71 16.20 1.27
C ALA A 286 2.46 15.80 0.47
N ILE A 287 2.18 14.49 0.31
CA ILE A 287 1.02 14.03 -0.49
C ILE A 287 -0.32 14.61 0.01
N LYS A 288 -0.45 14.85 1.32
CA LYS A 288 -1.63 15.47 1.95
C LYS A 288 -1.93 16.90 1.46
N GLN A 289 -0.93 17.59 0.89
CA GLN A 289 -1.11 18.93 0.33
C GLN A 289 -1.84 18.90 -1.01
N LEU A 290 -1.84 17.77 -1.74
CA LEU A 290 -2.44 17.64 -3.07
C LEU A 290 -3.93 17.96 -3.05
N SER A 291 -4.36 18.93 -3.84
CA SER A 291 -5.73 19.45 -3.90
C SER A 291 -6.44 19.15 -5.21
N ALA A 292 -5.70 18.87 -6.28
CA ALA A 292 -6.28 18.49 -7.57
C ALA A 292 -5.32 17.62 -8.40
N VAL A 293 -5.91 16.79 -9.26
CA VAL A 293 -5.19 16.02 -10.28
C VAL A 293 -5.79 16.35 -11.63
N GLU A 294 -4.97 16.85 -12.55
CA GLU A 294 -5.37 17.25 -13.90
C GLU A 294 -4.66 16.39 -14.93
N PHE A 295 -5.41 15.99 -15.96
CA PHE A 295 -4.89 15.32 -17.14
C PHE A 295 -5.19 16.17 -18.37
N ILE A 296 -4.16 16.58 -19.09
CA ILE A 296 -4.26 17.40 -20.30
C ILE A 296 -3.87 16.56 -21.52
N ASP A 297 -4.55 16.81 -22.64
CA ASP A 297 -4.38 16.04 -23.87
C ASP A 297 -4.57 14.56 -23.59
N VAL A 298 -5.77 14.23 -23.07
CA VAL A 298 -6.15 12.86 -22.71
C VAL A 298 -5.97 11.98 -23.94
N VAL A 299 -5.05 11.02 -23.87
CA VAL A 299 -4.79 10.04 -24.93
C VAL A 299 -5.43 8.67 -24.68
N ASP A 300 -5.92 8.42 -23.47
CA ASP A 300 -6.55 7.16 -23.08
C ASP A 300 -7.94 6.99 -23.72
N ASP A 301 -8.11 5.94 -24.51
CA ASP A 301 -9.33 5.72 -25.29
C ASP A 301 -10.54 5.41 -24.40
N GLN A 302 -10.35 4.74 -23.26
CA GLN A 302 -11.45 4.43 -22.34
C GLN A 302 -11.94 5.71 -21.65
N THR A 303 -11.03 6.57 -21.19
CA THR A 303 -11.41 7.88 -20.64
C THR A 303 -12.05 8.78 -21.69
N LYS A 304 -11.53 8.83 -22.93
CA LYS A 304 -12.15 9.59 -24.03
C LYS A 304 -13.58 9.13 -24.32
N ALA A 305 -13.79 7.82 -24.38
CA ALA A 305 -15.11 7.25 -24.62
C ALA A 305 -16.08 7.59 -23.48
N ALA A 306 -15.63 7.52 -22.23
CA ALA A 306 -16.42 7.91 -21.06
C ALA A 306 -16.82 9.39 -21.11
N ILE A 307 -15.87 10.29 -21.41
CA ILE A 307 -16.13 11.73 -21.58
C ILE A 307 -17.16 11.97 -22.67
N THR A 308 -16.96 11.38 -23.85
CA THR A 308 -17.87 11.55 -25.00
C THR A 308 -19.28 11.06 -24.69
N ALA A 309 -19.40 9.96 -23.94
CA ALA A 309 -20.70 9.42 -23.53
C ALA A 309 -21.43 10.36 -22.56
N VAL A 310 -20.71 10.95 -21.59
CA VAL A 310 -21.30 11.95 -20.67
C VAL A 310 -21.71 13.21 -21.42
N GLN A 311 -20.88 13.71 -22.35
CA GLN A 311 -21.25 14.87 -23.18
C GLN A 311 -22.54 14.64 -23.97
N GLY A 312 -22.71 13.44 -24.54
CA GLY A 312 -23.93 13.07 -25.26
C GLY A 312 -25.17 13.04 -24.37
N GLU A 313 -25.05 12.58 -23.12
CA GLU A 313 -26.15 12.50 -22.15
C GLU A 313 -26.51 13.88 -21.55
N LEU A 314 -25.55 14.78 -21.44
CA LEU A 314 -25.74 16.16 -20.99
C LEU A 314 -26.19 17.12 -22.10
N GLU A 315 -26.32 16.63 -23.34
CA GLU A 315 -26.53 17.46 -24.53
C GLU A 315 -25.44 18.56 -24.72
N ALA A 316 -24.24 18.32 -24.17
CA ALA A 316 -23.09 19.24 -24.14
C ALA A 316 -21.95 18.74 -25.04
N VAL A 317 -22.30 18.34 -26.28
CA VAL A 317 -21.34 17.72 -27.22
C VAL A 317 -20.23 18.71 -27.57
N ALA A 318 -18.98 18.30 -27.32
CA ALA A 318 -17.80 19.13 -27.51
C ALA A 318 -17.80 20.44 -26.70
N GLU A 319 -18.53 20.47 -25.58
CA GLU A 319 -18.50 21.56 -24.61
C GLU A 319 -17.85 21.10 -23.30
N ASP A 320 -17.42 22.10 -22.51
CA ASP A 320 -16.90 21.89 -21.16
C ASP A 320 -18.05 21.56 -20.21
N PHE A 321 -17.81 20.68 -19.24
CA PHE A 321 -18.83 20.31 -18.26
C PHE A 321 -18.23 19.96 -16.90
N GLU A 322 -19.08 19.97 -15.87
CA GLU A 322 -18.71 19.55 -14.52
C GLU A 322 -19.65 18.46 -14.01
N VAL A 323 -19.09 17.51 -13.26
CA VAL A 323 -19.82 16.43 -12.60
C VAL A 323 -19.51 16.46 -11.12
N GLN A 324 -20.57 16.49 -10.31
CA GLN A 324 -20.51 16.41 -8.85
C GLN A 324 -20.76 14.97 -8.39
N SER A 325 -20.28 14.59 -7.21
CA SER A 325 -20.48 13.24 -6.66
C SER A 325 -21.93 12.83 -6.46
N THR A 326 -22.86 13.79 -6.39
CA THR A 326 -24.30 13.56 -6.33
C THR A 326 -24.88 13.03 -7.64
N ASP A 327 -24.20 13.26 -8.78
CA ASP A 327 -24.56 12.70 -10.08
C ASP A 327 -23.95 11.31 -10.25
N SER A 328 -24.51 10.33 -9.54
CA SER A 328 -23.93 8.99 -9.42
C SER A 328 -23.64 8.28 -10.75
N VAL A 329 -24.38 8.58 -11.82
CA VAL A 329 -24.23 7.92 -13.13
C VAL A 329 -23.02 8.47 -13.88
N HIS A 330 -22.98 9.78 -14.11
CA HIS A 330 -21.85 10.40 -14.81
C HIS A 330 -20.58 10.33 -13.96
N TRP A 331 -20.72 10.51 -12.64
CA TRP A 331 -19.63 10.37 -11.68
C TRP A 331 -19.01 8.98 -11.74
N GLY A 332 -19.83 7.95 -11.57
CA GLY A 332 -19.39 6.55 -11.58
C GLY A 332 -18.67 6.19 -12.88
N ARG A 333 -19.15 6.71 -14.00
CA ARG A 333 -18.52 6.49 -15.31
C ARG A 333 -17.14 7.12 -15.41
N LEU A 334 -16.93 8.35 -14.92
CA LEU A 334 -15.65 9.04 -15.04
C LEU A 334 -14.61 8.53 -14.04
N VAL A 335 -15.02 8.26 -12.80
CA VAL A 335 -14.08 7.75 -11.76
C VAL A 335 -13.62 6.31 -12.01
N SER A 336 -14.40 5.51 -12.75
CA SER A 336 -14.02 4.13 -13.11
C SER A 336 -13.14 4.01 -14.36
N THR A 337 -12.76 5.14 -14.97
CA THR A 337 -11.80 5.13 -16.08
C THR A 337 -10.37 4.99 -15.56
N PRO A 338 -9.39 4.57 -16.39
CA PRO A 338 -7.99 4.47 -15.94
C PRO A 338 -7.42 5.75 -15.31
N LEU A 339 -7.78 6.93 -15.85
CA LEU A 339 -7.38 8.22 -15.27
C LEU A 339 -8.14 8.55 -13.97
N GLY A 340 -9.42 8.17 -13.89
CA GLY A 340 -10.23 8.28 -12.69
C GLY A 340 -9.68 7.42 -11.53
N GLU A 341 -9.34 6.17 -11.80
CA GLU A 341 -8.73 5.26 -10.83
C GLU A 341 -7.38 5.79 -10.32
N ALA A 342 -6.58 6.39 -11.21
CA ALA A 342 -5.33 7.04 -10.84
C ALA A 342 -5.57 8.25 -9.90
N ALA A 343 -6.54 9.11 -10.23
CA ALA A 343 -6.91 10.24 -9.39
C ALA A 343 -7.46 9.80 -8.03
N GLN A 344 -8.29 8.75 -7.98
CA GLN A 344 -8.80 8.17 -6.75
C GLN A 344 -7.68 7.59 -5.88
N SER A 345 -6.71 6.92 -6.50
CA SER A 345 -5.54 6.37 -5.79
C SER A 345 -4.69 7.47 -5.17
N LEU A 346 -4.44 8.56 -5.90
CA LEU A 346 -3.76 9.75 -5.39
C LEU A 346 -4.55 10.44 -4.27
N ALA A 347 -5.87 10.56 -4.42
CA ALA A 347 -6.76 11.11 -3.40
C ALA A 347 -6.72 10.28 -2.11
N ALA A 348 -6.84 8.96 -2.22
CA ALA A 348 -6.75 8.05 -1.09
C ALA A 348 -5.40 8.15 -0.38
N ALA A 349 -4.29 8.21 -1.13
CA ALA A 349 -2.95 8.44 -0.58
C ALA A 349 -2.82 9.79 0.14
N ALA A 350 -3.53 10.82 -0.35
CA ALA A 350 -3.64 12.12 0.30
C ALA A 350 -4.61 12.16 1.49
N GLU A 351 -5.25 11.03 1.85
CA GLU A 351 -6.34 10.94 2.84
C GLU A 351 -7.56 11.81 2.49
N LYS A 352 -7.83 11.96 1.19
CA LYS A 352 -8.90 12.77 0.61
C LYS A 352 -9.83 11.93 -0.26
N SER A 353 -10.90 12.57 -0.71
CA SER A 353 -11.81 12.03 -1.71
C SER A 353 -11.92 12.97 -2.91
N VAL A 354 -12.25 12.43 -4.08
CA VAL A 354 -12.62 13.27 -5.23
C VAL A 354 -13.97 13.93 -4.91
N SER A 355 -14.07 15.25 -5.09
CA SER A 355 -15.31 16.02 -4.83
C SER A 355 -16.01 16.48 -6.10
N LYS A 356 -15.23 16.83 -7.13
CA LYS A 356 -15.71 17.37 -8.39
C LYS A 356 -14.83 16.88 -9.54
N ILE A 357 -15.45 16.69 -10.70
CA ILE A 357 -14.76 16.41 -11.96
C ILE A 357 -15.11 17.51 -12.95
N SER A 358 -14.11 18.20 -13.49
CA SER A 358 -14.30 19.22 -14.53
C SER A 358 -13.62 18.74 -15.81
N VAL A 359 -14.30 18.84 -16.96
CA VAL A 359 -13.79 18.40 -18.26
C VAL A 359 -13.72 19.59 -19.20
N THR A 360 -12.58 19.75 -19.87
CA THR A 360 -12.39 20.68 -20.98
C THR A 360 -12.42 19.92 -22.30
N SER A 361 -13.03 20.51 -23.31
CA SER A 361 -13.33 19.86 -24.60
C SER A 361 -12.22 19.99 -25.64
N SER A 362 -11.37 21.03 -25.57
CA SER A 362 -10.31 21.27 -26.58
C SER A 362 -9.08 22.02 -26.01
N PRO A 363 -7.90 21.36 -25.91
CA PRO A 363 -7.72 19.91 -26.00
C PRO A 363 -8.53 19.21 -24.89
N ILE A 364 -8.87 17.93 -25.10
CA ILE A 364 -9.61 17.17 -24.08
C ILE A 364 -8.76 17.11 -22.81
N GLY A 365 -9.28 17.67 -21.74
CA GLY A 365 -8.68 17.66 -20.42
C GLY A 365 -9.68 17.26 -19.34
N ILE A 366 -9.21 16.70 -18.24
CA ILE A 366 -10.05 16.31 -17.12
C ILE A 366 -9.34 16.59 -15.79
N VAL A 367 -10.03 17.27 -14.89
CA VAL A 367 -9.54 17.68 -13.58
C VAL A 367 -10.39 17.01 -12.51
N PHE A 368 -9.73 16.43 -11.51
CA PHE A 368 -10.32 15.82 -10.32
C PHE A 368 -9.94 16.65 -9.10
N ASP A 369 -10.89 17.38 -8.53
CA ASP A 369 -10.69 18.16 -7.31
C ASP A 369 -10.80 17.27 -6.07
N LEU A 370 -9.92 17.48 -5.08
CA LEU A 370 -9.77 16.64 -3.90
C LEU A 370 -10.13 17.40 -2.62
N VAL A 371 -10.93 16.77 -1.74
CA VAL A 371 -11.34 17.34 -0.44
C VAL A 371 -11.17 16.36 0.71
#